data_AF-A0A165IUC8-F1
#
_entry.id   AF-A0A165IUC8-F1
#
_cell.length_a   1.000
_cell.length_b   1.000
_cell.length_c   1.000
_cell.angle_alpha   90.00
_cell.angle_beta   90.00
_cell.angle_gamma   90.00
#
_symmetry.space_group_name_H-M   'P 1'
#
loop_
_entity.id
_entity.type
_entity.pdbx_description
1 polymer ?
#
loop_
_entity_poly.entity_id
_entity_poly.type
_entity_poly.pdbx_seq_one_letter_code
_entity_poly.pdbx_strand_id
1 'polypeptide(L)'
;MHAAWDTLLNSDFMEGYKNGFPMRCGDGFERRVFFRVFAYCADYPEKTLLATIRQMGGTPCPCCMVPKNEIFRMGSVRDKRLRLNNARVDNHARQYDVSLAYDAIYDQGLTVGSSKVEAILKSCSYLPVPNTFSKLRPLGFNVFDMLPVDLMHEIELRVWKSLLEHLIRILHAVGPRAIIMLDFRYLQVPTFGRGTIRTFDSHGVSKLSRLVAQDYEDLLQARSCPDDACCTIPVFEGLIPEPDNQLVMSLLYNLTLLHSLAKMCMVGGDTLERMDQVTTRLGHLMQRFQSETCVRYTTYELPKEDPVKPVNGSSGPQKRKRGCNLTEERPDTAPVPKRPEGQAAKNARAGELAHRHVKEYYRRSSKVDYVTGVAKIERRVGRLQRTALHTGPEGMLPSRPPAVADEDKAGMGDPATQYHMGVSTREWSNLTLWEHEVPNDRMRQLFTLRLKNHLLACLTGKPQHGSNSDFSREERAELLVLQNRLHWHMVCRINYTTYDVRHAQDTINLRRGQSDIMIPSVEDPTDTHPYWYARVIKIFHVNVLHAPSRITMPQRQDVLFVRWLGR
;
A
#
# COMPACT_ATOMS: atom_id res chain seq x y z
N MET A 1 10.27 2.74 26.75
CA MET A 1 8.99 2.32 26.13
C MET A 1 7.97 1.94 27.20
N HIS A 2 8.19 0.88 27.98
CA HIS A 2 7.29 0.44 29.07
C HIS A 2 6.96 1.55 30.08
N ALA A 3 7.94 2.33 30.55
CA ALA A 3 7.69 3.47 31.44
C ALA A 3 6.76 4.55 30.84
N ALA A 4 6.82 4.78 29.52
CA ALA A 4 5.93 5.73 28.86
C ALA A 4 4.49 5.19 28.81
N TRP A 5 4.33 3.90 28.53
CA TRP A 5 3.04 3.22 28.63
C TRP A 5 2.52 3.18 30.05
N ASP A 6 3.39 3.11 31.05
CA ASP A 6 2.99 3.08 32.45
C ASP A 6 2.33 4.39 32.87
N THR A 7 2.82 5.49 32.32
CA THR A 7 2.23 6.83 32.48
C THR A 7 0.86 6.94 31.80
N LEU A 8 0.67 6.27 30.65
CA LEU A 8 -0.60 6.28 29.91
C LEU A 8 -1.65 5.34 30.52
N LEU A 9 -1.24 4.17 31.01
CA LEU A 9 -2.09 3.19 31.69
C LEU A 9 -2.27 3.55 33.17
N ASN A 10 -2.68 4.80 33.41
CA ASN A 10 -2.99 5.33 34.73
C ASN A 10 -4.38 4.88 35.22
N SER A 11 -4.77 5.31 36.44
CA SER A 11 -6.07 4.97 37.04
C SER A 11 -7.25 5.33 36.14
N ASP A 12 -7.21 6.52 35.53
CA ASP A 12 -8.32 7.05 34.72
C ASP A 12 -8.47 6.24 33.43
N PHE A 13 -7.34 5.85 32.81
CA PHE A 13 -7.35 4.95 31.66
C PHE A 13 -7.92 3.59 32.04
N MET A 14 -7.50 3.01 33.17
CA MET A 14 -7.99 1.70 33.62
C MET A 14 -9.50 1.73 33.90
N GLU A 15 -10.00 2.80 34.51
CA GLU A 15 -11.42 3.03 34.74
C GLU A 15 -12.18 3.21 33.43
N GLY A 16 -11.68 4.05 32.52
CA GLY A 16 -12.25 4.24 31.18
C GLY A 16 -12.19 2.97 30.31
N TYR A 17 -11.20 2.10 30.52
CA TYR A 17 -11.12 0.81 29.85
C TYR A 17 -12.17 -0.16 30.41
N LYS A 18 -12.34 -0.21 31.73
CA LYS A 18 -13.30 -1.11 32.38
C LYS A 18 -14.75 -0.67 32.15
N ASN A 19 -15.03 0.60 32.44
CA ASN A 19 -16.37 1.13 32.57
C ASN A 19 -16.76 2.10 31.44
N GLY A 20 -15.82 2.55 30.61
CA GLY A 20 -16.05 3.59 29.60
C GLY A 20 -16.26 4.97 30.23
N PHE A 21 -16.12 6.02 29.43
CA PHE A 21 -16.35 7.39 29.87
C PHE A 21 -17.46 8.06 29.04
N PRO A 22 -18.27 8.94 29.64
CA PRO A 22 -19.28 9.69 28.90
C PRO A 22 -18.62 10.70 27.96
N MET A 23 -19.06 10.72 26.71
CA MET A 23 -18.62 11.68 25.69
C MET A 23 -19.81 12.14 24.86
N ARG A 24 -19.96 13.45 24.69
CA ARG A 24 -20.92 14.03 23.76
C ARG A 24 -20.37 13.94 22.34
N CYS A 25 -21.08 13.23 21.47
CA CYS A 25 -20.70 13.05 20.07
C CYS A 25 -21.16 14.24 19.19
N GLY A 26 -20.66 14.30 17.96
CA GLY A 26 -20.95 15.40 17.01
C GLY A 26 -22.43 15.51 16.59
N ASP A 27 -23.21 14.46 16.81
CA ASP A 27 -24.67 14.44 16.60
C ASP A 27 -25.47 14.89 17.85
N GLY A 28 -24.79 15.35 18.90
CA GLY A 28 -25.41 15.92 20.10
C GLY A 28 -25.75 14.92 21.20
N PHE A 29 -25.71 13.61 20.92
CA PHE A 29 -26.00 12.56 21.90
C PHE A 29 -24.78 12.21 22.76
N GLU A 30 -25.04 11.91 24.03
CA GLU A 30 -24.02 11.40 24.94
C GLU A 30 -23.90 9.88 24.80
N ARG A 31 -22.67 9.39 24.59
CA ARG A 31 -22.37 7.97 24.48
C ARG A 31 -21.26 7.59 25.43
N ARG A 32 -21.31 6.36 25.93
CA ARG A 32 -20.24 5.77 26.72
C ARG A 32 -19.18 5.20 25.77
N VAL A 33 -18.00 5.82 25.76
CA VAL A 33 -16.89 5.47 24.89
C VAL A 33 -15.89 4.62 25.64
N PHE A 34 -15.42 3.53 25.03
CA PHE A 34 -14.44 2.62 25.60
C PHE A 34 -13.11 2.74 24.88
N PHE A 35 -12.04 2.99 25.62
CA PHE A 35 -10.69 2.84 25.08
C PHE A 35 -10.35 1.35 24.97
N ARG A 36 -9.88 0.94 23.79
CA ARG A 36 -9.50 -0.44 23.50
C ARG A 36 -8.20 -0.43 22.71
N VAL A 37 -7.24 -1.22 23.19
CA VAL A 37 -6.00 -1.50 22.45
C VAL A 37 -6.28 -2.70 21.56
N PHE A 38 -6.35 -2.48 20.25
CA PHE A 38 -6.61 -3.53 19.27
C PHE A 38 -5.33 -4.03 18.58
N ALA A 39 -4.41 -3.11 18.30
CA ALA A 39 -3.21 -3.39 17.54
C ALA A 39 -2.11 -2.37 17.89
N TYR A 40 -0.87 -2.84 17.89
CA TYR A 40 0.35 -2.06 18.00
C TYR A 40 1.27 -2.48 16.85
N CYS A 41 1.20 -1.73 15.76
CA CYS A 41 2.08 -1.92 14.61
C CYS A 41 3.45 -1.33 14.93
N ALA A 42 4.49 -2.15 14.84
CA ALA A 42 5.86 -1.78 15.12
C ALA A 42 6.79 -2.69 14.31
N ASP A 43 8.04 -2.27 14.12
CA ASP A 43 9.03 -3.16 13.54
C ASP A 43 9.38 -4.31 14.50
N TYR A 44 10.03 -5.36 14.00
CA TYR A 44 10.31 -6.53 14.85
C TYR A 44 11.17 -6.23 16.09
N PRO A 45 12.26 -5.44 16.02
CA PRO A 45 12.96 -4.99 17.23
C PRO A 45 12.02 -4.35 18.26
N GLU A 46 11.17 -3.41 17.84
CA GLU A 46 10.21 -2.77 18.73
C GLU A 46 9.15 -3.75 19.26
N LYS A 47 8.65 -4.69 18.44
CA LYS A 47 7.76 -5.77 18.89
C LYS A 47 8.41 -6.65 19.95
N THR A 48 9.69 -6.97 19.82
CA THR A 48 10.41 -7.78 20.83
C THR A 48 10.52 -7.04 22.16
N LEU A 49 10.71 -5.71 22.13
CA LEU A 49 10.68 -4.86 23.33
C LEU A 49 9.28 -4.79 23.95
N LEU A 50 8.24 -4.62 23.13
CA LEU A 50 6.84 -4.60 23.59
C LEU A 50 6.40 -5.93 24.19
N ALA A 51 6.77 -7.05 23.56
CA ALA A 51 6.46 -8.41 24.02
C ALA A 51 7.35 -8.88 25.19
N THR A 52 8.41 -8.12 25.51
CA THR A 52 9.47 -8.50 26.46
C THR A 52 10.06 -9.89 26.17
N ILE A 53 10.44 -10.10 24.89
CA ILE A 53 11.13 -11.31 24.41
C ILE A 53 12.50 -10.97 23.85
N ARG A 54 13.38 -11.98 23.79
CA ARG A 54 14.72 -11.88 23.22
C ARG A 54 14.63 -11.73 21.70
N GLN A 55 15.23 -10.68 21.17
CA GLN A 55 15.37 -10.50 19.73
C GLN A 55 16.15 -11.68 19.14
N MET A 56 15.60 -12.32 18.10
CA MET A 56 16.20 -13.51 17.47
C MET A 56 16.52 -14.66 18.45
N GLY A 57 15.77 -14.77 19.56
CA GLY A 57 15.89 -15.88 20.51
C GLY A 57 15.51 -17.25 19.92
N GLY A 58 15.56 -18.30 20.74
CA GLY A 58 15.24 -19.67 20.32
C GLY A 58 13.81 -19.82 19.78
N THR A 59 12.88 -19.01 20.28
CA THR A 59 11.49 -18.91 19.84
C THR A 59 11.18 -17.44 19.46
N PRO A 60 11.54 -17.00 18.26
CA PRO A 60 11.67 -15.57 17.97
C PRO A 60 10.34 -14.87 17.64
N CYS A 61 9.23 -15.59 17.47
CA CYS A 61 7.93 -15.00 17.14
C CYS A 61 7.32 -14.27 18.37
N PRO A 62 6.81 -13.02 18.21
CA PRO A 62 6.10 -12.31 19.28
C PRO A 62 4.78 -12.95 19.70
N CYS A 63 4.14 -13.77 18.86
CA CYS A 63 2.81 -14.33 19.13
C CYS A 63 2.82 -15.81 19.51
N CYS A 64 3.88 -16.56 19.22
CA CYS A 64 3.96 -18.00 19.50
C CYS A 64 5.39 -18.43 19.86
N MET A 65 5.52 -19.61 20.46
CA MET A 65 6.80 -20.20 20.89
C MET A 65 7.34 -21.21 19.86
N VAL A 66 7.10 -20.98 18.56
CA VAL A 66 7.69 -21.82 17.50
C VAL A 66 9.22 -21.69 17.52
N PRO A 67 9.97 -22.80 17.59
CA PRO A 67 11.42 -22.78 17.52
C PRO A 67 11.94 -22.25 16.19
N LYS A 68 13.08 -21.55 16.22
CA LYS A 68 13.70 -20.96 15.02
C LYS A 68 13.94 -21.98 13.89
N ASN A 69 14.33 -23.20 14.24
CA ASN A 69 14.58 -24.28 13.28
C ASN A 69 13.31 -24.91 12.70
N GLU A 70 12.11 -24.54 13.16
CA GLU A 70 10.83 -25.04 12.63
C GLU A 70 10.15 -24.01 11.70
N ILE A 71 10.65 -22.77 11.64
CA ILE A 71 10.05 -21.65 10.89
C ILE A 71 9.94 -21.96 9.39
N PHE A 72 10.92 -22.67 8.82
CA PHE A 72 10.93 -23.05 7.41
C PHE A 72 9.68 -23.82 6.97
N ARG A 73 8.94 -24.44 7.91
CA ARG A 73 7.71 -25.20 7.66
C ARG A 73 6.45 -24.34 7.56
N MET A 74 6.60 -23.02 7.44
CA MET A 74 5.54 -22.03 7.34
C MET A 74 4.34 -22.54 6.50
N GLY A 75 3.14 -22.43 7.06
CA GLY A 75 1.90 -22.76 6.36
C GLY A 75 1.60 -24.27 6.26
N SER A 76 2.51 -25.15 6.64
CA SER A 76 2.19 -26.58 6.74
C SER A 76 1.19 -26.86 7.87
N VAL A 77 0.47 -27.99 7.79
CA VAL A 77 -0.46 -28.43 8.86
C VAL A 77 0.26 -28.53 10.21
N ARG A 78 1.51 -29.00 10.20
CA ARG A 78 2.34 -29.08 11.41
C ARG A 78 2.67 -27.70 11.97
N ASP A 79 3.08 -26.76 11.12
CA ASP A 79 3.36 -25.37 11.53
C ASP A 79 2.12 -24.70 12.14
N LYS A 80 0.97 -24.79 11.47
CA LYS A 80 -0.30 -24.25 11.98
C LYS A 80 -0.65 -24.79 13.36
N ARG A 81 -0.58 -26.11 13.54
CA ARG A 81 -0.83 -26.76 14.84
C ARG A 81 0.18 -26.31 15.89
N LEU A 82 1.46 -26.21 15.53
CA LEU A 82 2.52 -25.77 16.44
C LEU A 82 2.31 -24.32 16.90
N ARG A 83 1.92 -23.43 16.00
CA ARG A 83 1.62 -22.02 16.32
C ARG A 83 0.38 -21.86 17.20
N LEU A 84 -0.66 -22.65 16.94
CA LEU A 84 -1.89 -22.65 17.75
C LEU A 84 -1.64 -23.19 19.16
N ASN A 85 -0.99 -24.35 19.26
CA ASN A 85 -0.76 -25.01 20.55
C ASN A 85 0.26 -24.27 21.41
N ASN A 86 1.22 -23.58 20.79
CA ASN A 86 2.26 -22.82 21.48
C ASN A 86 2.04 -21.30 21.36
N ALA A 87 0.80 -20.86 21.26
CA ALA A 87 0.49 -19.43 21.31
C ALA A 87 0.98 -18.83 22.64
N ARG A 88 1.58 -17.65 22.58
CA ARG A 88 2.03 -16.95 23.78
C ARG A 88 0.81 -16.37 24.50
N VAL A 89 0.76 -16.59 25.81
CA VAL A 89 -0.32 -16.12 26.67
C VAL A 89 0.29 -15.40 27.86
N ASP A 90 -0.21 -14.19 28.15
CA ASP A 90 0.15 -13.46 29.36
C ASP A 90 -0.58 -14.03 30.59
N ASN A 91 -0.12 -15.19 31.08
CA ASN A 91 -0.71 -15.90 32.20
C ASN A 91 0.07 -15.67 33.51
N HIS A 92 -0.48 -16.16 34.63
CA HIS A 92 0.17 -16.07 35.94
C HIS A 92 1.54 -16.75 35.98
N ALA A 93 1.70 -17.91 35.34
CA ALA A 93 2.96 -18.65 35.30
C ALA A 93 4.09 -17.83 34.68
N ARG A 94 3.84 -17.21 33.52
CA ARG A 94 4.79 -16.31 32.87
C ARG A 94 5.17 -15.14 33.77
N GLN A 95 4.20 -14.49 34.40
CA GLN A 95 4.46 -13.32 35.25
C GLN A 95 5.26 -13.71 36.49
N TYR A 96 4.98 -14.87 37.06
CA TYR A 96 5.76 -15.44 38.15
C TYR A 96 7.21 -15.70 37.73
N ASP A 97 7.43 -16.37 36.59
CA ASP A 97 8.78 -16.65 36.07
C ASP A 97 9.56 -15.35 35.79
N VAL A 98 8.88 -14.33 35.24
CA VAL A 98 9.48 -13.01 34.99
C VAL A 98 9.82 -12.31 36.30
N SER A 99 8.95 -12.35 37.31
CA SER A 99 9.21 -11.78 38.64
C SER A 99 10.38 -12.47 39.31
N LEU A 100 10.39 -13.82 39.32
CA LEU A 100 11.46 -14.60 39.91
C LEU A 100 12.82 -14.29 39.27
N ALA A 101 12.86 -14.17 37.94
CA ALA A 101 14.08 -13.79 37.23
C ALA A 101 14.48 -12.32 37.47
N TYR A 102 13.51 -11.43 37.66
CA TYR A 102 13.75 -10.03 38.01
C TYR A 102 14.35 -9.91 39.42
N ASP A 103 13.76 -10.55 40.42
CA ASP A 103 14.23 -10.57 41.81
C ASP A 103 15.62 -11.21 41.91
N ALA A 104 15.87 -12.27 41.13
CA ALA A 104 17.19 -12.87 41.02
C ALA A 104 18.28 -11.89 40.53
N ILE A 105 17.95 -10.94 39.66
CA ILE A 105 18.90 -9.94 39.15
C ILE A 105 19.04 -8.78 40.12
N TYR A 106 17.93 -8.18 40.54
CA TYR A 106 17.94 -6.93 41.28
C TYR A 106 18.12 -7.11 42.79
N ASP A 107 17.53 -8.15 43.38
CA ASP A 107 17.61 -8.38 44.83
C ASP A 107 18.78 -9.31 45.19
N GLN A 108 19.08 -10.30 44.34
CA GLN A 108 20.16 -11.27 44.59
C GLN A 108 21.47 -10.92 43.85
N GLY A 109 21.48 -9.88 43.02
CA GLY A 109 22.68 -9.39 42.32
C GLY A 109 23.21 -10.33 41.24
N LEU A 110 22.41 -11.27 40.71
CA LEU A 110 22.84 -12.16 39.64
C LEU A 110 22.91 -11.44 38.29
N THR A 111 23.83 -11.88 37.44
CA THR A 111 23.92 -11.36 36.07
C THR A 111 22.79 -11.91 35.20
N VAL A 112 22.34 -11.11 34.22
CA VAL A 112 21.27 -11.50 33.28
C VAL A 112 21.58 -12.81 32.54
N GLY A 113 22.86 -13.03 32.20
CA GLY A 113 23.32 -14.25 31.52
C GLY A 113 23.69 -15.41 32.47
N SER A 114 23.42 -15.30 33.77
CA SER A 114 23.71 -16.37 34.72
C SER A 114 22.88 -17.63 34.40
N SER A 115 23.45 -18.81 34.66
CA SER A 115 22.76 -20.08 34.41
C SER A 115 21.41 -20.18 35.13
N LYS A 116 21.30 -19.60 36.32
CA LYS A 116 20.05 -19.51 37.10
C LYS A 116 18.98 -18.70 36.39
N VAL A 117 19.29 -17.51 35.88
CA VAL A 117 18.34 -16.64 35.15
C VAL A 117 17.98 -17.24 33.79
N GLU A 118 18.97 -17.80 33.08
CA GLU A 118 18.74 -18.47 31.80
C GLU A 118 17.83 -19.71 31.96
N ALA A 119 17.97 -20.48 33.03
CA ALA A 119 17.12 -21.65 33.28
C ALA A 119 15.63 -21.31 33.39
N ILE A 120 15.29 -20.09 33.83
CA ILE A 120 13.90 -19.64 34.00
C ILE A 120 13.29 -19.21 32.66
N LEU A 121 13.97 -18.35 31.90
CA LEU A 121 13.34 -17.62 30.78
C LEU A 121 13.81 -18.03 29.38
N LYS A 122 14.95 -18.74 29.24
CA LYS A 122 15.59 -19.00 27.95
C LYS A 122 14.75 -19.85 27.01
N SER A 123 14.10 -20.90 27.53
CA SER A 123 13.28 -21.84 26.76
C SER A 123 12.17 -21.13 25.99
N CYS A 124 11.51 -20.17 26.62
CA CYS A 124 10.44 -19.36 26.03
C CYS A 124 10.94 -18.06 25.38
N SER A 125 12.26 -17.81 25.40
CA SER A 125 12.90 -16.58 24.95
C SER A 125 12.37 -15.31 25.62
N TYR A 126 11.94 -15.36 26.88
CA TYR A 126 11.50 -14.17 27.60
C TYR A 126 12.68 -13.34 28.11
N LEU A 127 12.41 -12.07 28.38
CA LEU A 127 13.30 -11.16 29.10
C LEU A 127 12.81 -10.98 30.54
N PRO A 128 13.71 -10.78 31.51
CA PRO A 128 13.37 -10.50 32.91
C PRO A 128 12.92 -9.04 33.07
N VAL A 129 11.86 -8.67 32.34
CA VAL A 129 11.30 -7.32 32.31
C VAL A 129 9.78 -7.43 32.48
N PRO A 130 9.22 -6.89 33.57
CA PRO A 130 7.77 -6.80 33.76
C PRO A 130 7.13 -6.04 32.60
N ASN A 131 6.05 -6.58 32.06
CA ASN A 131 5.36 -5.97 30.93
C ASN A 131 4.26 -5.04 31.44
N THR A 132 4.31 -3.76 31.07
CA THR A 132 3.34 -2.77 31.54
C THR A 132 1.90 -3.08 31.12
N PHE A 133 1.70 -3.69 29.94
CA PHE A 133 0.37 -4.05 29.45
C PHE A 133 -0.26 -5.21 30.24
N SER A 134 0.51 -5.95 31.03
CA SER A 134 -0.01 -7.00 31.92
C SER A 134 -0.98 -6.46 32.97
N LYS A 135 -1.00 -5.14 33.24
CA LYS A 135 -2.04 -4.47 34.04
C LYS A 135 -3.46 -4.68 33.49
N LEU A 136 -3.61 -4.84 32.18
CA LEU A 136 -4.90 -5.05 31.52
C LEU A 136 -5.36 -6.52 31.54
N ARG A 137 -4.49 -7.46 31.92
CA ARG A 137 -4.79 -8.90 31.93
C ARG A 137 -6.05 -9.28 32.73
N PRO A 138 -6.32 -8.70 33.93
CA PRO A 138 -7.57 -8.98 34.66
C PRO A 138 -8.84 -8.63 33.87
N LEU A 139 -8.74 -7.80 32.83
CA LEU A 139 -9.82 -7.39 31.94
C LEU A 139 -9.89 -8.27 30.67
N GLY A 140 -9.19 -9.41 30.65
CA GLY A 140 -9.17 -10.35 29.52
C GLY A 140 -8.18 -9.98 28.40
N PHE A 141 -7.27 -9.04 28.66
CA PHE A 141 -6.29 -8.60 27.66
C PHE A 141 -5.06 -9.52 27.62
N ASN A 142 -4.65 -9.92 26.41
CA ASN A 142 -3.42 -10.66 26.17
C ASN A 142 -2.45 -9.80 25.36
N VAL A 143 -1.27 -9.51 25.93
CA VAL A 143 -0.25 -8.63 25.32
C VAL A 143 0.16 -9.10 23.93
N PHE A 144 0.23 -10.41 23.71
CA PHE A 144 0.72 -10.97 22.44
C PHE A 144 -0.28 -10.85 21.29
N ASP A 145 -1.57 -10.71 21.58
CA ASP A 145 -2.62 -10.56 20.56
C ASP A 145 -2.64 -9.13 19.99
N MET A 146 -2.01 -8.15 20.66
CA MET A 146 -1.93 -6.77 20.17
C MET A 146 -0.82 -6.55 19.14
N LEU A 147 0.00 -7.55 18.83
CA LEU A 147 1.20 -7.41 17.98
C LEU A 147 0.96 -8.04 16.59
N PRO A 148 0.22 -7.37 15.69
CA PRO A 148 -0.05 -7.89 14.35
C PRO A 148 1.21 -7.92 13.48
N VAL A 149 1.15 -8.59 12.33
CA VAL A 149 2.20 -8.59 11.29
C VAL A 149 2.27 -7.20 10.65
N ASP A 150 3.44 -6.58 10.62
CA ASP A 150 3.61 -5.29 9.93
C ASP A 150 4.04 -5.56 8.50
N LEU A 151 3.16 -5.35 7.52
CA LEU A 151 3.45 -5.66 6.12
C LEU A 151 4.68 -4.91 5.57
N MET A 152 4.88 -3.67 5.98
CA MET A 152 6.00 -2.86 5.50
C MET A 152 7.32 -3.39 6.03
N HIS A 153 7.40 -3.61 7.35
CA HIS A 153 8.64 -4.03 8.00
C HIS A 153 8.92 -5.53 7.87
N GLU A 154 7.89 -6.37 7.77
CA GLU A 154 8.02 -7.84 7.82
C GLU A 154 7.89 -8.51 6.45
N ILE A 155 7.11 -7.94 5.52
CA ILE A 155 6.98 -8.48 4.17
C ILE A 155 7.82 -7.66 3.19
N GLU A 156 7.53 -6.38 3.00
CA GLU A 156 8.13 -5.54 1.95
C GLU A 156 9.64 -5.35 2.15
N LEU A 157 10.05 -4.87 3.34
CA LEU A 157 11.46 -4.62 3.67
C LEU A 157 12.27 -5.86 4.04
N ARG A 158 11.62 -7.01 4.24
CA ARG A 158 12.28 -8.25 4.68
C ARG A 158 12.13 -9.37 3.68
N VAL A 159 10.98 -10.03 3.63
CA VAL A 159 10.76 -11.20 2.77
C VAL A 159 10.96 -10.83 1.31
N TRP A 160 10.25 -9.81 0.82
CA TRP A 160 10.31 -9.37 -0.56
C TRP A 160 11.69 -8.81 -0.90
N LYS A 161 12.22 -7.87 -0.12
CA LYS A 161 13.57 -7.34 -0.34
C LYS A 161 14.63 -8.44 -0.44
N SER A 162 14.63 -9.40 0.48
CA SER A 162 15.59 -10.52 0.48
C SER A 162 15.43 -11.41 -0.76
N LEU A 163 14.18 -11.70 -1.14
CA LEU A 163 13.89 -12.46 -2.35
C LEU A 163 14.33 -11.71 -3.61
N LEU A 164 14.00 -10.42 -3.73
CA LEU A 164 14.37 -9.57 -4.85
C LEU A 164 15.90 -9.46 -4.99
N GLU A 165 16.61 -9.23 -3.89
CA GLU A 165 18.08 -9.24 -3.86
C GLU A 165 18.63 -10.56 -4.39
N HIS A 166 18.08 -11.70 -3.95
CA HIS A 166 18.54 -13.01 -4.41
C HIS A 166 18.19 -13.28 -5.88
N LEU A 167 16.99 -12.89 -6.35
CA LEU A 167 16.60 -13.00 -7.75
C LEU A 167 17.53 -12.18 -8.65
N ILE A 168 17.89 -10.96 -8.26
CA ILE A 168 18.86 -10.15 -9.00
C ILE A 168 20.24 -10.82 -9.04
N ARG A 169 20.69 -11.45 -7.95
CA ARG A 169 21.93 -12.24 -7.96
C ARG A 169 21.85 -13.43 -8.94
N ILE A 170 20.70 -14.11 -9.03
CA ILE A 170 20.48 -15.17 -10.03
C ILE A 170 20.55 -14.59 -11.45
N LEU A 171 19.92 -13.45 -11.71
CA LEU A 171 19.98 -12.80 -13.02
C LEU A 171 21.41 -12.41 -13.42
N HIS A 172 22.24 -11.98 -12.45
CA HIS A 172 23.67 -11.78 -12.69
C HIS A 172 24.40 -13.08 -13.07
N ALA A 173 24.00 -14.23 -12.52
CA ALA A 173 24.55 -15.53 -12.88
C ALA A 173 24.06 -16.02 -14.26
N VAL A 174 22.82 -15.68 -14.65
CA VAL A 174 22.26 -15.97 -15.98
C VAL A 174 22.98 -15.16 -17.07
N GLY A 175 23.19 -13.85 -16.84
CA GLY A 175 23.99 -13.01 -17.71
C GLY A 175 23.54 -11.54 -17.77
N PRO A 176 24.37 -10.65 -18.34
CA PRO A 176 24.14 -9.20 -18.34
C PRO A 176 22.86 -8.79 -19.08
N ARG A 177 22.45 -9.54 -20.11
CA ARG A 177 21.23 -9.27 -20.88
C ARG A 177 19.98 -9.37 -20.01
N ALA A 178 19.94 -10.29 -19.05
CA ALA A 178 18.79 -10.48 -18.18
C ALA A 178 18.58 -9.28 -17.24
N ILE A 179 19.67 -8.71 -16.71
CA ILE A 179 19.64 -7.49 -15.88
C ILE A 179 19.20 -6.26 -16.68
N ILE A 180 19.75 -6.08 -17.89
CA ILE A 180 19.36 -4.96 -18.76
C ILE A 180 17.87 -5.04 -19.10
N MET A 181 17.37 -6.25 -19.37
CA MET A 181 15.96 -6.48 -19.67
C MET A 181 15.07 -6.22 -18.44
N LEU A 182 15.50 -6.62 -17.24
CA LEU A 182 14.81 -6.33 -15.99
C LEU A 182 14.62 -4.81 -15.82
N ASP A 183 15.72 -4.05 -15.91
CA ASP A 183 15.69 -2.60 -15.74
C ASP A 183 14.85 -1.91 -16.82
N PHE A 184 14.98 -2.37 -18.08
CA PHE A 184 14.16 -1.88 -19.18
C PHE A 184 12.66 -2.09 -18.92
N ARG A 185 12.27 -3.30 -18.48
CA ARG A 185 10.87 -3.63 -18.22
C ARG A 185 10.29 -2.85 -17.04
N TYR A 186 11.03 -2.66 -15.95
CA TYR A 186 10.58 -1.78 -14.86
C TYR A 186 10.35 -0.34 -15.33
N LEU A 187 11.19 0.19 -16.24
CA LEU A 187 10.97 1.53 -16.81
C LEU A 187 9.73 1.64 -17.69
N GLN A 188 9.25 0.52 -18.25
CA GLN A 188 8.01 0.48 -19.03
C GLN A 188 6.75 0.38 -18.14
N VAL A 189 6.88 0.14 -16.84
CA VAL A 189 5.72 0.05 -15.94
C VAL A 189 5.08 1.44 -15.81
N PRO A 190 3.81 1.61 -16.21
CA PRO A 190 3.14 2.89 -16.12
C PRO A 190 2.84 3.25 -14.66
N THR A 191 2.85 4.55 -14.35
CA THR A 191 2.37 5.03 -13.05
C THR A 191 0.89 4.70 -12.85
N PHE A 192 0.50 4.39 -11.63
CA PHE A 192 -0.90 4.07 -11.30
C PHE A 192 -1.43 4.97 -10.16
N GLY A 193 -2.62 5.51 -10.38
CA GLY A 193 -3.29 6.42 -9.43
C GLY A 193 -2.48 7.68 -9.12
N ARG A 194 -2.80 8.33 -7.99
CA ARG A 194 -2.13 9.57 -7.51
C ARG A 194 -0.80 9.33 -6.79
N GLY A 195 -0.21 8.16 -6.96
CA GLY A 195 0.99 7.73 -6.24
C GLY A 195 0.90 6.33 -5.63
N THR A 196 0.08 5.46 -6.23
CA THR A 196 0.04 4.03 -5.88
C THR A 196 1.20 3.29 -6.52
N ILE A 197 1.49 3.57 -7.80
CA ILE A 197 2.73 3.13 -8.45
C ILE A 197 3.39 4.38 -9.04
N ARG A 198 4.61 4.68 -8.59
CA ARG A 198 5.41 5.79 -9.12
C ARG A 198 6.31 5.35 -10.27
N THR A 199 6.88 6.33 -10.96
CA THR A 199 7.93 6.07 -11.97
C THR A 199 9.15 5.47 -11.29
N PHE A 200 9.64 4.35 -11.81
CA PHE A 200 10.87 3.73 -11.33
C PHE A 200 12.12 4.51 -11.77
N ASP A 201 13.21 4.36 -11.02
CA ASP A 201 14.46 5.10 -11.24
C ASP A 201 15.09 4.77 -12.61
N SER A 202 15.43 5.81 -13.37
CA SER A 202 16.12 5.71 -14.66
C SER A 202 17.52 5.11 -14.54
N HIS A 203 18.09 5.09 -13.33
CA HIS A 203 19.38 4.45 -13.07
C HIS A 203 19.30 2.92 -12.92
N GLY A 204 18.12 2.31 -12.96
CA GLY A 204 17.90 0.86 -12.93
C GLY A 204 17.60 0.32 -11.53
N VAL A 205 16.54 -0.50 -11.44
CA VAL A 205 16.07 -1.15 -10.21
C VAL A 205 17.07 -2.19 -9.71
N SER A 206 17.80 -2.83 -10.62
CA SER A 206 18.81 -3.86 -10.34
C SER A 206 19.90 -3.41 -9.34
N LYS A 207 20.17 -2.10 -9.26
CA LYS A 207 21.14 -1.52 -8.31
C LYS A 207 20.65 -1.46 -6.87
N LEU A 208 19.33 -1.54 -6.66
CA LEU A 208 18.66 -1.42 -5.36
C LEU A 208 19.14 -0.20 -4.55
N SER A 209 19.53 0.88 -5.23
CA SER A 209 20.10 2.08 -4.61
C SER A 209 19.00 3.09 -4.31
N ARG A 210 19.06 3.73 -3.14
CA ARG A 210 18.16 4.83 -2.73
C ARG A 210 16.66 4.47 -2.64
N LEU A 211 16.33 3.17 -2.58
CA LEU A 211 14.96 2.71 -2.39
C LEU A 211 14.52 2.88 -0.92
N VAL A 212 13.34 3.46 -0.72
CA VAL A 212 12.61 3.47 0.57
C VAL A 212 11.60 2.33 0.61
N ALA A 213 10.95 2.12 1.77
CA ALA A 213 10.00 1.02 1.96
C ALA A 213 8.87 1.01 0.91
N GLN A 214 8.32 2.19 0.60
CA GLN A 214 7.31 2.35 -0.44
C GLN A 214 7.80 1.91 -1.82
N ASP A 215 9.09 2.05 -2.15
CA ASP A 215 9.57 1.60 -3.46
C ASP A 215 9.60 0.07 -3.54
N TYR A 216 9.89 -0.63 -2.44
CA TYR A 216 9.78 -2.10 -2.38
C TYR A 216 8.32 -2.55 -2.49
N GLU A 217 7.42 -1.81 -1.85
CA GLU A 217 5.97 -1.95 -2.01
C GLU A 217 5.58 -1.83 -3.49
N ASP A 218 5.94 -0.74 -4.17
CA ASP A 218 5.62 -0.47 -5.58
C ASP A 218 6.25 -1.52 -6.52
N LEU A 219 7.46 -2.00 -6.23
CA LEU A 219 8.12 -3.06 -7.01
C LEU A 219 7.34 -4.37 -6.92
N LEU A 220 6.89 -4.76 -5.72
CA LEU A 220 6.11 -5.99 -5.53
C LEU A 220 4.67 -5.84 -6.05
N GLN A 221 4.09 -4.66 -5.88
CA GLN A 221 2.68 -4.45 -6.06
C GLN A 221 2.23 -4.61 -7.50
N ALA A 222 1.12 -5.33 -7.61
CA ALA A 222 -0.04 -4.75 -8.24
C ALA A 222 -1.29 -5.03 -7.43
N ARG A 223 -2.28 -4.17 -7.60
CA ARG A 223 -3.57 -4.31 -6.96
C ARG A 223 -4.54 -4.93 -7.96
N SER A 224 -5.10 -6.06 -7.57
CA SER A 224 -6.36 -6.68 -8.02
C SER A 224 -7.00 -6.13 -9.30
N CYS A 225 -6.56 -6.63 -10.45
CA CYS A 225 -7.45 -6.99 -11.55
C CYS A 225 -7.43 -8.53 -11.66
N PRO A 226 -8.54 -9.18 -12.04
CA PRO A 226 -8.57 -10.65 -12.12
C PRO A 226 -7.56 -11.25 -13.10
N ASP A 227 -7.18 -10.54 -14.17
CA ASP A 227 -6.43 -11.16 -15.27
C ASP A 227 -5.22 -10.29 -15.71
N ASP A 228 -4.09 -10.41 -15.01
CA ASP A 228 -2.78 -9.87 -15.40
C ASP A 228 -2.56 -8.36 -15.33
N ALA A 229 -1.99 -7.91 -14.21
CA ALA A 229 -0.93 -6.89 -14.23
C ALA A 229 -0.22 -6.83 -12.87
N CYS A 230 0.48 -7.88 -12.41
CA CYS A 230 1.53 -7.69 -11.39
C CYS A 230 2.66 -6.83 -12.00
N CYS A 231 3.27 -5.86 -11.32
CA CYS A 231 4.46 -5.21 -11.90
C CYS A 231 5.61 -6.22 -12.01
N THR A 232 5.78 -7.07 -11.00
CA THR A 232 6.94 -7.96 -10.90
C THR A 232 6.87 -9.20 -11.80
N ILE A 233 5.71 -9.83 -11.98
CA ILE A 233 5.60 -11.07 -12.79
C ILE A 233 6.00 -10.85 -14.27
N PRO A 234 5.33 -9.99 -15.06
CA PRO A 234 5.71 -9.70 -16.45
C PRO A 234 7.11 -9.09 -16.57
N VAL A 235 7.60 -8.42 -15.53
CA VAL A 235 8.99 -7.93 -15.51
C VAL A 235 9.99 -9.10 -15.46
N PHE A 236 9.75 -10.10 -14.62
CA PHE A 236 10.63 -11.27 -14.47
C PHE A 236 10.40 -12.40 -15.48
N GLU A 237 9.25 -12.41 -16.16
CA GLU A 237 8.84 -13.48 -17.06
C GLU A 237 9.86 -13.76 -18.18
N GLY A 238 10.38 -14.98 -18.22
CA GLY A 238 11.34 -15.42 -19.24
C GLY A 238 12.75 -14.84 -19.08
N LEU A 239 13.07 -14.18 -17.95
CA LEU A 239 14.42 -13.71 -17.67
C LEU A 239 15.36 -14.82 -17.18
N ILE A 240 14.78 -15.87 -16.60
CA ILE A 240 15.50 -17.05 -16.12
C ILE A 240 15.21 -18.20 -17.10
N PRO A 241 16.16 -19.11 -17.37
CA PRO A 241 15.88 -20.31 -18.15
C PRO A 241 14.86 -21.23 -17.49
N GLU A 242 14.12 -21.99 -18.29
CA GLU A 242 13.31 -23.10 -17.77
C GLU A 242 14.20 -24.23 -17.25
N PRO A 243 13.77 -24.98 -16.21
CA PRO A 243 12.46 -24.96 -15.56
C PRO A 243 12.36 -23.96 -14.38
N ASP A 244 13.41 -23.20 -14.09
CA ASP A 244 13.47 -22.32 -12.91
C ASP A 244 12.55 -21.09 -13.04
N ASN A 245 12.33 -20.62 -14.27
CA ASN A 245 11.40 -19.52 -14.55
C ASN A 245 9.96 -19.85 -14.10
N GLN A 246 9.44 -21.02 -14.42
CA GLN A 246 8.09 -21.42 -13.98
C GLN A 246 7.95 -21.41 -12.46
N LEU A 247 8.98 -21.88 -11.73
CA LEU A 247 8.99 -21.87 -10.27
C LEU A 247 9.04 -20.44 -9.71
N VAL A 248 9.86 -19.57 -10.30
CA VAL A 248 9.95 -18.15 -9.90
C VAL A 248 8.64 -17.42 -10.19
N MET A 249 8.00 -17.64 -11.34
CA MET A 249 6.69 -17.04 -11.65
C MET A 249 5.63 -17.47 -10.63
N SER A 250 5.60 -18.75 -10.29
CA SER A 250 4.69 -19.29 -9.27
C SER A 250 4.96 -18.69 -7.88
N LEU A 251 6.23 -18.52 -7.53
CA LEU A 251 6.65 -17.92 -6.25
C LEU A 251 6.23 -16.45 -6.16
N LEU A 252 6.53 -15.66 -7.20
CA LEU A 252 6.18 -14.24 -7.28
C LEU A 252 4.66 -14.05 -7.25
N TYR A 253 3.91 -14.86 -7.99
CA TYR A 253 2.44 -14.85 -7.96
C TYR A 253 1.88 -15.09 -6.55
N ASN A 254 2.34 -16.13 -5.85
CA ASN A 254 1.82 -16.44 -4.52
C ASN A 254 2.24 -15.40 -3.47
N LEU A 255 3.44 -14.81 -3.60
CA LEU A 255 3.87 -13.71 -2.73
C LEU A 255 3.02 -12.45 -2.94
N THR A 256 2.78 -12.06 -4.19
CA THR A 256 1.93 -10.90 -4.51
C THR A 256 0.48 -11.14 -4.11
N LEU A 257 -0.05 -12.35 -4.29
CA LEU A 257 -1.40 -12.73 -3.86
C LEU A 257 -1.54 -12.66 -2.33
N LEU A 258 -0.56 -13.17 -1.57
CA LEU A 258 -0.55 -13.05 -0.10
C LEU A 258 -0.53 -11.58 0.34
N HIS A 259 0.34 -10.78 -0.29
CA HIS A 259 0.45 -9.35 0.00
C HIS A 259 -0.84 -8.58 -0.31
N SER A 260 -1.50 -8.90 -1.44
CA SER A 260 -2.79 -8.31 -1.81
C SER A 260 -3.90 -8.67 -0.84
N LEU A 261 -4.01 -9.95 -0.45
CA LEU A 261 -4.98 -10.43 0.54
C LEU A 261 -4.80 -9.73 1.89
N ALA A 262 -3.54 -9.60 2.34
CA ALA A 262 -3.25 -8.93 3.61
C ALA A 262 -3.56 -7.42 3.60
N LYS A 263 -3.58 -6.78 2.42
CA LYS A 263 -3.93 -5.36 2.25
C LYS A 263 -5.43 -5.11 2.05
N MET A 264 -6.25 -6.16 2.00
CA MET A 264 -7.69 -5.98 1.94
C MET A 264 -8.21 -5.35 3.23
N CYS A 265 -9.17 -4.43 3.08
CA CYS A 265 -9.73 -3.62 4.17
C CYS A 265 -10.96 -4.27 4.79
N MET A 266 -11.67 -5.07 4.00
CA MET A 266 -12.74 -5.94 4.44
C MET A 266 -12.31 -7.36 4.16
N VAL A 267 -12.27 -8.18 5.20
CA VAL A 267 -11.76 -9.54 5.15
C VAL A 267 -12.82 -10.44 5.75
N GLY A 268 -13.35 -11.35 4.93
CA GLY A 268 -14.34 -12.35 5.32
C GLY A 268 -13.72 -13.72 5.56
N GLY A 269 -14.55 -14.73 5.84
CA GLY A 269 -14.12 -16.12 6.00
C GLY A 269 -13.37 -16.64 4.79
N ASP A 270 -13.93 -16.44 3.59
CA ASP A 270 -13.33 -16.88 2.32
C ASP A 270 -11.96 -16.24 2.07
N THR A 271 -11.79 -14.97 2.43
CA THR A 271 -10.50 -14.27 2.31
C THR A 271 -9.46 -14.88 3.24
N LEU A 272 -9.83 -15.20 4.48
CA LEU A 272 -8.94 -15.85 5.44
C LEU A 272 -8.56 -17.26 5.00
N GLU A 273 -9.52 -18.03 4.49
CA GLU A 273 -9.27 -19.36 3.95
C GLU A 273 -8.32 -19.30 2.74
N ARG A 274 -8.57 -18.37 1.80
CA ARG A 274 -7.68 -18.16 0.65
C ARG A 274 -6.28 -17.77 1.09
N MET A 275 -6.14 -16.90 2.09
CA MET A 275 -4.85 -16.49 2.63
C MET A 275 -4.11 -17.67 3.29
N ASP A 276 -4.81 -18.55 4.00
CA ASP A 276 -4.25 -19.75 4.60
C ASP A 276 -3.73 -20.74 3.53
N GLN A 277 -4.51 -20.95 2.47
CA GLN A 277 -4.12 -21.77 1.32
C GLN A 277 -2.89 -21.19 0.62
N VAL A 278 -2.87 -19.88 0.36
CA VAL A 278 -1.74 -19.19 -0.31
C VAL A 278 -0.49 -19.23 0.56
N THR A 279 -0.60 -19.05 1.88
CA THR A 279 0.56 -19.15 2.78
C THR A 279 1.18 -20.55 2.76
N THR A 280 0.34 -21.59 2.72
CA THR A 280 0.78 -22.99 2.57
C THR A 280 1.55 -23.19 1.28
N ARG A 281 1.00 -22.72 0.15
CA ARG A 281 1.64 -22.81 -1.17
C ARG A 281 2.95 -22.04 -1.22
N LEU A 282 2.98 -20.83 -0.66
CA LEU A 282 4.17 -19.99 -0.60
C LEU A 282 5.30 -20.67 0.19
N GLY A 283 5.00 -21.27 1.34
CA GLY A 283 5.97 -22.04 2.13
C GLY A 283 6.60 -23.18 1.33
N HIS A 284 5.79 -23.97 0.61
CA HIS A 284 6.28 -25.04 -0.27
C HIS A 284 7.12 -24.50 -1.43
N LEU A 285 6.71 -23.40 -2.07
CA LEU A 285 7.43 -22.79 -3.18
C LEU A 285 8.77 -22.21 -2.73
N MET A 286 8.84 -21.57 -1.55
CA MET A 286 10.10 -21.06 -1.00
C MET A 286 11.08 -22.20 -0.69
N GLN A 287 10.61 -23.31 -0.11
CA GLN A 287 11.43 -24.50 0.12
C GLN A 287 11.97 -25.07 -1.18
N ARG A 288 11.10 -25.28 -2.19
CA ARG A 288 11.50 -25.79 -3.50
C ARG A 288 12.48 -24.85 -4.21
N PHE A 289 12.23 -23.54 -4.17
CA PHE A 289 13.13 -22.54 -4.74
C PHE A 289 14.52 -22.62 -4.09
N GLN A 290 14.59 -22.77 -2.76
CA GLN A 290 15.84 -22.94 -2.04
C GLN A 290 16.57 -24.24 -2.39
N SER A 291 15.84 -25.36 -2.53
CA SER A 291 16.43 -26.68 -2.78
C SER A 291 16.72 -27.00 -4.25
N GLU A 292 15.97 -26.42 -5.19
CA GLU A 292 16.02 -26.74 -6.63
C GLU A 292 16.70 -25.62 -7.43
N THR A 293 16.22 -24.38 -7.32
CA THR A 293 16.71 -23.26 -8.12
C THR A 293 18.00 -22.67 -7.54
N CYS A 294 18.00 -22.32 -6.25
CA CYS A 294 19.14 -21.67 -5.61
C CYS A 294 20.44 -22.48 -5.70
N VAL A 295 20.36 -23.82 -5.79
CA VAL A 295 21.53 -24.71 -5.92
C VAL A 295 22.13 -24.74 -7.33
N ARG A 296 21.36 -24.37 -8.37
CA ARG A 296 21.82 -24.36 -9.77
C ARG A 296 22.64 -23.13 -10.13
N TYR A 297 22.48 -22.04 -9.37
CA TYR A 297 23.14 -20.77 -9.65
C TYR A 297 24.21 -20.48 -8.59
N THR A 298 25.43 -20.20 -9.05
CA THR A 298 26.46 -19.66 -8.16
C THR A 298 26.29 -18.15 -8.03
N THR A 299 25.71 -17.71 -6.91
CA THR A 299 25.43 -16.30 -6.65
C THR A 299 26.54 -15.63 -5.82
N TYR A 300 26.77 -14.34 -6.10
CA TYR A 300 27.75 -13.50 -5.40
C TYR A 300 27.06 -12.29 -4.76
N GLU A 301 27.70 -11.68 -3.78
CA GLU A 301 27.26 -10.41 -3.21
C GLU A 301 27.13 -9.33 -4.30
N LEU A 302 26.06 -8.54 -4.22
CA LEU A 302 25.86 -7.42 -5.13
C LEU A 302 26.91 -6.33 -4.83
N PRO A 303 27.35 -5.51 -5.82
CA PRO A 303 28.39 -4.50 -5.62
C PRO A 303 28.14 -3.48 -4.48
N LYS A 304 26.88 -3.34 -4.04
CA LYS A 304 26.49 -2.47 -2.92
C LYS A 304 26.68 -3.13 -1.54
N GLU A 305 26.80 -4.45 -1.51
CA GLU A 305 26.96 -5.27 -0.30
C GLU A 305 28.43 -5.45 0.12
N ASP A 306 29.37 -5.10 -0.77
CA ASP A 306 30.82 -5.04 -0.50
C ASP A 306 31.24 -3.60 -0.10
N PRO A 307 31.32 -3.25 1.20
CA PRO A 307 31.80 -1.93 1.63
C PRO A 307 33.33 -1.78 1.54
N VAL A 308 34.08 -2.81 1.11
CA VAL A 308 35.54 -2.79 1.13
C VAL A 308 36.09 -2.23 -0.18
N LYS A 309 36.25 -0.90 -0.24
CA LYS A 309 37.36 -0.34 -1.03
C LYS A 309 38.64 -0.57 -0.21
N PRO A 310 39.60 -1.37 -0.67
CA PRO A 310 40.88 -1.48 0.02
C PRO A 310 41.58 -0.13 -0.07
N VAL A 311 41.71 0.53 1.07
CA VAL A 311 42.75 1.53 1.28
C VAL A 311 44.04 0.72 1.39
N ASN A 312 44.93 0.94 0.43
CA ASN A 312 46.24 0.29 0.22
C ASN A 312 46.18 -1.00 -0.62
N GLY A 313 46.82 -0.90 -1.79
CA GLY A 313 46.78 -1.92 -2.82
C GLY A 313 47.61 -3.14 -2.49
N SER A 314 46.98 -4.31 -2.61
CA SER A 314 47.56 -5.54 -3.19
C SER A 314 46.57 -6.71 -3.05
N SER A 315 45.41 -6.61 -3.70
CA SER A 315 44.56 -7.74 -4.13
C SER A 315 43.26 -7.17 -4.72
N GLY A 316 42.90 -7.58 -5.94
CA GLY A 316 41.65 -7.15 -6.59
C GLY A 316 40.40 -7.59 -5.80
N PRO A 317 39.22 -7.00 -6.07
CA PRO A 317 37.98 -7.29 -5.34
C PRO A 317 37.64 -8.79 -5.42
N GLN A 318 37.77 -9.51 -4.30
CA GLN A 318 37.36 -10.91 -4.19
C GLN A 318 35.84 -10.97 -4.07
N LYS A 319 35.16 -11.42 -5.14
CA LYS A 319 33.71 -11.66 -5.12
C LYS A 319 33.38 -12.73 -4.08
N ARG A 320 32.65 -12.37 -3.03
CA ARG A 320 32.18 -13.32 -2.00
C ARG A 320 30.97 -14.11 -2.52
N LYS A 321 31.07 -15.44 -2.51
CA LYS A 321 29.92 -16.32 -2.78
C LYS A 321 28.88 -16.12 -1.69
N ARG A 322 27.61 -15.98 -2.08
CA ARG A 322 26.49 -15.84 -1.14
C ARG A 322 25.39 -16.84 -1.46
N GLY A 323 25.00 -17.63 -0.47
CA GLY A 323 23.91 -18.61 -0.58
C GLY A 323 22.52 -17.99 -0.44
N CYS A 324 21.51 -18.83 -0.67
CA CYS A 324 20.09 -18.51 -0.59
C CYS A 324 19.60 -18.71 0.86
N ASN A 325 19.74 -17.67 1.69
CA ASN A 325 19.33 -17.68 3.11
C ASN A 325 17.94 -17.07 3.30
N LEU A 326 16.96 -17.51 2.51
CA LEU A 326 15.59 -17.02 2.60
C LEU A 326 14.89 -17.43 3.92
N THR A 327 15.39 -18.47 4.59
CA THR A 327 14.77 -19.10 5.78
C THR A 327 15.59 -19.00 7.07
N GLU A 328 16.92 -18.79 7.00
CA GLU A 328 17.80 -18.94 8.17
C GLU A 328 17.93 -17.70 9.07
N GLU A 329 17.62 -16.51 8.55
CA GLU A 329 17.95 -15.30 9.27
C GLU A 329 16.80 -14.64 10.03
N ARG A 330 15.51 -14.80 9.68
CA ARG A 330 14.51 -13.81 10.17
C ARG A 330 13.14 -14.43 10.42
N PRO A 331 12.46 -14.08 11.53
CA PRO A 331 11.32 -14.83 12.02
C PRO A 331 10.08 -14.52 11.19
N ASP A 332 9.54 -15.52 10.52
CA ASP A 332 8.20 -15.44 9.94
C ASP A 332 7.18 -15.36 11.08
N THR A 333 6.61 -14.17 11.24
CA THR A 333 5.41 -13.95 12.01
C THR A 333 4.25 -14.73 11.39
N ALA A 334 3.29 -15.10 12.24
CA ALA A 334 2.35 -16.19 12.02
C ALA A 334 1.51 -16.08 10.72
N PRO A 335 1.11 -17.21 10.10
CA PRO A 335 0.34 -17.24 8.85
C PRO A 335 -1.04 -16.56 8.87
N VAL A 336 -1.55 -16.13 10.03
CA VAL A 336 -2.91 -15.60 10.11
C VAL A 336 -2.98 -14.49 11.15
N PRO A 337 -3.22 -13.23 10.76
CA PRO A 337 -3.75 -12.23 11.68
C PRO A 337 -5.08 -12.76 12.24
N LYS A 338 -5.16 -12.99 13.55
CA LYS A 338 -6.47 -13.27 14.22
C LYS A 338 -7.48 -12.14 13.96
N ARG A 339 -6.99 -10.95 13.59
CA ARG A 339 -7.78 -9.83 13.07
C ARG A 339 -7.02 -9.18 11.92
N PRO A 340 -7.63 -9.06 10.74
CA PRO A 340 -7.02 -8.36 9.62
C PRO A 340 -6.81 -6.90 9.99
N GLU A 341 -5.59 -6.39 9.80
CA GLU A 341 -5.20 -5.00 10.01
C GLU A 341 -5.86 -4.00 9.03
N GLY A 342 -6.94 -4.38 8.34
CA GLY A 342 -7.49 -3.65 7.20
C GLY A 342 -7.72 -2.15 7.43
N GLN A 343 -7.93 -1.73 8.68
CA GLN A 343 -7.98 -0.32 9.09
C GLN A 343 -6.72 0.21 9.79
N ALA A 344 -5.96 -0.61 10.51
CA ALA A 344 -4.77 -0.18 11.26
C ALA A 344 -3.58 0.14 10.32
N ALA A 345 -3.35 -0.70 9.29
CA ALA A 345 -2.25 -0.52 8.35
C ALA A 345 -2.38 0.78 7.53
N LYS A 346 -3.60 1.21 7.18
CA LYS A 346 -3.85 2.48 6.46
C LYS A 346 -3.45 3.72 7.29
N ASN A 347 -3.53 3.64 8.62
CA ASN A 347 -3.21 4.75 9.52
C ASN A 347 -1.72 4.83 9.88
N ALA A 348 -0.92 3.79 9.58
CA ALA A 348 0.52 3.80 9.81
C ALA A 348 1.21 4.98 9.08
N ARG A 349 0.72 5.37 7.90
CA ARG A 349 1.21 6.56 7.16
C ARG A 349 1.05 7.86 7.97
N ALA A 350 -0.04 8.02 8.71
CA ALA A 350 -0.25 9.19 9.56
C ALA A 350 0.74 9.19 10.74
N GLY A 351 1.01 8.01 11.32
CA GLY A 351 2.05 7.82 12.33
C GLY A 351 3.45 8.14 11.79
N GLU A 352 3.80 7.68 10.59
CA GLU A 352 5.09 7.97 9.95
C GLU A 352 5.26 9.46 9.63
N LEU A 353 4.22 10.11 9.10
CA LEU A 353 4.18 11.56 8.88
C LEU A 353 4.39 12.33 10.19
N ALA A 354 3.74 11.91 11.28
CA ALA A 354 3.96 12.49 12.61
C ALA A 354 5.40 12.26 13.12
N HIS A 355 5.99 11.08 12.87
CA HIS A 355 7.38 10.79 13.21
C HIS A 355 8.37 11.73 12.52
N ARG A 356 8.05 12.27 11.33
CA ARG A 356 8.90 13.29 10.68
C ARG A 356 9.04 14.55 11.52
N HIS A 357 7.95 14.99 12.16
CA HIS A 357 7.97 16.15 13.05
C HIS A 357 8.82 15.90 14.28
N VAL A 358 8.68 14.73 14.93
CA VAL A 358 9.49 14.38 16.11
C VAL A 358 10.98 14.27 15.74
N LYS A 359 11.32 13.63 14.62
CA LYS A 359 12.70 13.56 14.12
C LYS A 359 13.28 14.93 13.80
N GLU A 360 12.46 15.83 13.26
CA GLU A 360 12.86 17.22 12.99
C GLU A 360 13.03 18.03 14.27
N TYR A 361 12.16 17.87 15.27
CA TYR A 361 12.31 18.50 16.58
C TYR A 361 13.57 18.03 17.29
N TYR A 362 13.89 16.73 17.19
CA TYR A 362 15.15 16.19 17.70
C TYR A 362 16.36 16.82 16.99
N ARG A 363 16.34 16.95 15.66
CA ARG A 363 17.41 17.64 14.90
C ARG A 363 17.59 19.10 15.33
N ARG A 364 16.50 19.79 15.66
CA ARG A 364 16.49 21.18 16.11
C ARG A 364 16.81 21.36 17.59
N SER A 365 16.91 20.27 18.35
CA SER A 365 17.34 20.31 19.74
C SER A 365 18.86 20.33 19.83
N SER A 366 19.41 20.84 20.94
CA SER A 366 20.85 20.83 21.21
C SER A 366 21.41 19.42 21.47
N LYS A 367 20.56 18.37 21.48
CA LYS A 367 20.88 16.96 21.77
C LYS A 367 21.45 16.65 23.16
N VAL A 368 21.76 17.68 23.97
CA VAL A 368 22.33 17.53 25.33
C VAL A 368 21.26 17.32 26.42
N ASP A 369 20.00 17.66 26.13
CA ASP A 369 18.81 17.24 26.91
C ASP A 369 17.61 17.23 25.96
N TYR A 370 17.61 16.22 25.09
CA TYR A 370 16.72 16.18 23.93
C TYR A 370 15.24 16.08 24.33
N VAL A 371 14.92 15.49 25.48
CA VAL A 371 13.53 15.34 25.95
C VAL A 371 12.95 16.71 26.27
N THR A 372 13.64 17.50 27.10
CA THR A 372 13.23 18.87 27.44
C THR A 372 13.26 19.78 26.22
N GLY A 373 14.25 19.62 25.34
CA GLY A 373 14.37 20.37 24.09
C GLY A 373 13.19 20.14 23.14
N VAL A 374 12.83 18.89 22.88
CA VAL A 374 11.69 18.51 22.03
C VAL A 374 10.38 19.00 22.64
N ALA A 375 10.16 18.81 23.95
CA ALA A 375 8.96 19.26 24.64
C ALA A 375 8.76 20.79 24.58
N LYS A 376 9.85 21.57 24.66
CA LYS A 376 9.81 23.04 24.50
C LYS A 376 9.41 23.44 23.08
N ILE A 377 9.94 22.75 22.06
CA ILE A 377 9.60 23.01 20.64
C ILE A 377 8.12 22.67 20.39
N GLU A 378 7.65 21.52 20.86
CA GLU A 378 6.26 21.09 20.73
C GLU A 378 5.30 22.08 21.39
N ARG A 379 5.57 22.51 22.64
CA ARG A 379 4.78 23.54 23.34
C ARG A 379 4.77 24.88 22.61
N ARG A 380 5.85 25.24 21.91
CA ARG A 380 5.92 26.48 21.12
C ARG A 380 5.06 26.37 19.86
N VAL A 381 5.15 25.25 19.13
CA VAL A 381 4.32 24.99 17.94
C VAL A 381 2.84 24.94 18.31
N GLY A 382 2.47 24.22 19.37
CA GLY A 382 1.09 24.12 19.83
C GLY A 382 0.51 25.45 20.34
N ARG A 383 1.34 26.36 20.84
CA ARG A 383 0.94 27.74 21.14
C ARG A 383 0.69 28.55 19.87
N LEU A 384 1.62 28.51 18.90
CA LEU A 384 1.48 29.23 17.63
C LEU A 384 0.23 28.78 16.84
N GLN A 385 -0.05 27.47 16.82
CA GLN A 385 -1.26 26.93 16.18
C GLN A 385 -2.55 27.40 16.87
N ARG A 386 -2.58 27.42 18.20
CA ARG A 386 -3.71 28.00 18.96
C ARG A 386 -3.89 29.48 18.69
N THR A 387 -2.79 30.25 18.65
CA THR A 387 -2.85 31.68 18.31
C THR A 387 -3.39 31.89 16.89
N ALA A 388 -2.95 31.08 15.93
CA ALA A 388 -3.42 31.13 14.54
C ALA A 388 -4.90 30.73 14.38
N LEU A 389 -5.43 29.84 15.23
CA LEU A 389 -6.87 29.51 15.25
C LEU A 389 -7.72 30.66 15.84
N HIS A 390 -7.13 31.50 16.69
CA HIS A 390 -7.79 32.66 17.30
C HIS A 390 -7.60 33.97 16.52
N THR A 391 -6.68 34.02 15.54
CA THR A 391 -6.55 35.13 14.60
C THR A 391 -7.20 34.73 13.28
N GLY A 392 -8.41 35.23 13.01
CA GLY A 392 -9.15 34.95 11.78
C GLY A 392 -8.37 35.34 10.51
N PRO A 393 -8.82 34.89 9.32
CA PRO A 393 -8.14 35.06 8.04
C PRO A 393 -8.20 36.50 7.46
N GLU A 394 -8.28 37.51 8.32
CA GLU A 394 -8.29 38.92 7.91
C GLU A 394 -6.99 39.59 8.33
N GLY A 395 -5.92 39.37 7.57
CA GLY A 395 -4.66 40.06 7.81
C GLY A 395 -3.51 39.54 6.97
N MET A 396 -3.26 40.25 5.86
CA MET A 396 -2.09 40.14 4.98
C MET A 396 -1.99 38.92 4.04
N LEU A 397 -2.52 39.11 2.83
CA LEU A 397 -1.95 38.50 1.62
C LEU A 397 -1.32 39.63 0.78
N PRO A 398 -0.02 39.59 0.47
CA PRO A 398 0.53 40.38 -0.62
C PRO A 398 -0.03 39.84 -1.93
N SER A 399 -0.70 40.71 -2.69
CA SER A 399 -1.26 40.43 -4.01
C SER A 399 -0.16 40.13 -5.03
N ARG A 400 0.24 38.86 -5.11
CA ARG A 400 0.92 38.33 -6.29
C ARG A 400 -0.16 38.02 -7.34
N PRO A 401 -0.08 38.53 -8.58
CA PRO A 401 -1.04 38.16 -9.62
C PRO A 401 -1.03 36.64 -9.80
N PRO A 402 -2.19 36.00 -9.99
CA PRO A 402 -2.27 34.56 -10.11
C PRO A 402 -1.44 34.11 -11.30
N ALA A 403 -0.37 33.38 -11.03
CA ALA A 403 0.26 32.55 -12.03
C ALA A 403 -0.81 31.64 -12.65
N VAL A 404 -0.78 31.53 -13.98
CA VAL A 404 -1.63 30.68 -14.81
C VAL A 404 -2.05 29.42 -14.04
N ALA A 405 -3.35 29.26 -13.82
CA ALA A 405 -3.88 28.07 -13.19
C ALA A 405 -3.63 26.89 -14.14
N ASP A 406 -2.59 26.11 -13.84
CA ASP A 406 -2.47 24.73 -14.30
C ASP A 406 -3.77 24.02 -13.91
N GLU A 407 -4.52 23.50 -14.88
CA GLU A 407 -5.72 22.67 -14.61
C GLU A 407 -5.40 21.45 -13.74
N ASP A 408 -4.12 21.05 -13.70
CA ASP A 408 -3.58 20.04 -12.79
C ASP A 408 -3.72 20.41 -11.30
N LYS A 409 -3.84 21.70 -10.95
CA LYS A 409 -3.89 22.22 -9.57
C LYS A 409 -5.29 22.52 -9.03
N ALA A 410 -6.35 22.36 -9.83
CA ALA A 410 -7.71 22.40 -9.28
C ALA A 410 -7.82 21.31 -8.20
N GLY A 411 -8.32 21.67 -7.01
CA GLY A 411 -8.38 20.80 -5.83
C GLY A 411 -9.19 19.51 -6.06
N MET A 412 -9.36 18.71 -5.01
CA MET A 412 -10.07 17.40 -5.07
C MET A 412 -11.48 17.47 -5.69
N GLY A 413 -12.03 18.68 -5.84
CA GLY A 413 -13.41 18.91 -6.24
C GLY A 413 -14.37 18.52 -5.12
N ASP A 414 -15.65 18.80 -5.30
CA ASP A 414 -16.69 18.35 -4.38
C ASP A 414 -16.81 16.80 -4.42
N PRO A 415 -16.61 16.10 -3.29
CA PRO A 415 -16.77 14.64 -3.22
C PRO A 415 -18.20 14.15 -3.52
N ALA A 416 -19.21 15.02 -3.43
CA ALA A 416 -20.61 14.67 -3.69
C ALA A 416 -20.94 14.57 -5.19
N THR A 417 -20.10 15.15 -6.05
CA THR A 417 -20.26 15.05 -7.50
C THR A 417 -19.71 13.73 -8.03
N GLN A 418 -20.28 13.19 -9.11
CA GLN A 418 -19.83 11.92 -9.68
C GLN A 418 -18.45 12.01 -10.35
N TYR A 419 -18.12 13.14 -10.97
CA TYR A 419 -16.82 13.38 -11.60
C TYR A 419 -16.53 14.88 -11.70
N HIS A 420 -15.25 15.22 -11.95
CA HIS A 420 -14.75 16.57 -12.19
C HIS A 420 -14.02 16.64 -13.53
N MET A 421 -14.37 17.63 -14.35
CA MET A 421 -13.71 17.96 -15.61
C MET A 421 -13.46 19.47 -15.67
N GLY A 422 -12.47 19.91 -16.43
CA GLY A 422 -12.13 21.34 -16.57
C GLY A 422 -13.33 22.20 -16.98
N VAL A 423 -13.39 23.44 -16.52
CA VAL A 423 -14.44 24.42 -16.89
C VAL A 423 -13.93 25.47 -17.89
N SER A 424 -12.65 25.42 -18.25
CA SER A 424 -12.02 26.34 -19.17
C SER A 424 -12.65 26.22 -20.57
N THR A 425 -12.90 27.37 -21.19
CA THR A 425 -13.37 27.46 -22.58
C THR A 425 -12.28 27.96 -23.53
N ARG A 426 -11.05 28.16 -23.02
CA ARG A 426 -9.93 28.77 -23.76
C ARG A 426 -9.43 27.91 -24.91
N GLU A 427 -9.25 26.61 -24.66
CA GLU A 427 -8.77 25.66 -25.65
C GLU A 427 -9.97 25.01 -26.34
N TRP A 428 -10.19 25.34 -27.61
CA TRP A 428 -11.32 24.80 -28.37
C TRP A 428 -10.98 24.59 -29.85
N SER A 429 -11.72 23.70 -30.49
CA SER A 429 -11.70 23.51 -31.95
C SER A 429 -13.11 23.56 -32.52
N ASN A 430 -13.21 23.96 -33.79
CA ASN A 430 -14.48 23.88 -34.52
C ASN A 430 -14.76 22.42 -34.87
N LEU A 431 -15.94 21.91 -34.52
CA LEU A 431 -16.34 20.51 -34.67
C LEU A 431 -16.22 20.03 -36.13
N THR A 432 -16.72 20.82 -37.09
CA THR A 432 -16.69 20.44 -38.51
C THR A 432 -15.27 20.47 -39.07
N LEU A 433 -14.48 21.49 -38.72
CA LEU A 433 -13.08 21.56 -39.15
C LEU A 433 -12.26 20.39 -38.58
N TRP A 434 -12.50 20.05 -37.32
CA TRP A 434 -11.78 18.97 -36.64
C TRP A 434 -12.03 17.60 -37.28
N GLU A 435 -13.25 17.32 -37.74
CA GLU A 435 -13.61 16.10 -38.46
C GLU A 435 -12.88 15.97 -39.81
N HIS A 436 -12.63 17.09 -40.50
CA HIS A 436 -12.02 17.12 -41.83
C HIS A 436 -10.51 17.44 -41.84
N GLU A 437 -9.93 17.78 -40.70
CA GLU A 437 -8.52 18.22 -40.57
C GLU A 437 -7.51 17.18 -41.06
N VAL A 438 -7.78 15.89 -40.82
CA VAL A 438 -6.91 14.78 -41.25
C VAL A 438 -7.69 13.85 -42.19
N PRO A 439 -7.46 13.95 -43.52
CA PRO A 439 -8.09 13.06 -44.49
C PRO A 439 -7.76 11.59 -44.17
N ASN A 440 -8.76 10.71 -44.24
CA ASN A 440 -8.66 9.26 -44.00
C ASN A 440 -8.37 8.80 -42.55
N ASP A 441 -8.51 9.66 -41.54
CA ASP A 441 -8.48 9.22 -40.14
C ASP A 441 -9.78 8.46 -39.78
N ARG A 442 -9.69 7.12 -39.63
CA ARG A 442 -10.82 6.25 -39.24
C ARG A 442 -11.48 6.68 -37.92
N MET A 443 -10.75 7.34 -37.02
CA MET A 443 -11.30 7.81 -35.73
C MET A 443 -12.21 9.02 -35.89
N ARG A 444 -11.93 9.88 -36.88
CA ARG A 444 -12.66 11.13 -37.12
C ARG A 444 -13.80 10.98 -38.13
N GLN A 445 -13.80 9.90 -38.90
CA GLN A 445 -14.90 9.60 -39.83
C GLN A 445 -16.25 9.51 -39.10
N LEU A 446 -17.22 10.30 -39.58
CA LEU A 446 -18.57 10.38 -39.04
C LEU A 446 -18.58 10.79 -37.57
N PHE A 447 -17.59 11.56 -37.12
CA PHE A 447 -17.48 11.96 -35.72
C PHE A 447 -18.67 12.82 -35.29
N THR A 448 -19.05 13.83 -36.08
CA THR A 448 -20.21 14.67 -35.76
C THR A 448 -21.48 13.83 -35.62
N LEU A 449 -21.65 12.84 -36.50
CA LEU A 449 -22.77 11.92 -36.46
C LEU A 449 -22.79 11.10 -35.16
N ARG A 450 -21.68 10.44 -34.83
CA ARG A 450 -21.52 9.62 -33.62
C ARG A 450 -21.69 10.44 -32.35
N LEU A 451 -21.13 11.65 -32.32
CA LEU A 451 -21.25 12.58 -31.20
C LEU A 451 -22.72 12.99 -30.99
N LYS A 452 -23.44 13.37 -32.04
CA LYS A 452 -24.86 13.73 -31.92
C LYS A 452 -25.72 12.56 -31.43
N ASN A 453 -25.49 11.35 -31.94
CA ASN A 453 -26.19 10.15 -31.46
C ASN A 453 -25.90 9.89 -29.98
N HIS A 454 -24.64 10.03 -29.57
CA HIS A 454 -24.27 9.85 -28.17
C HIS A 454 -24.94 10.88 -27.26
N LEU A 455 -24.91 12.16 -27.64
CA LEU A 455 -25.54 13.26 -26.89
C LEU A 455 -27.06 13.10 -26.79
N LEU A 456 -27.73 12.72 -27.89
CA LEU A 456 -29.18 12.46 -27.90
C LEU A 456 -29.55 11.30 -26.98
N ALA A 457 -28.79 10.20 -27.02
CA ALA A 457 -29.00 9.07 -26.12
C ALA A 457 -28.83 9.48 -24.64
N CYS A 458 -27.81 10.28 -24.31
CA CYS A 458 -27.62 10.81 -22.96
C CYS A 458 -28.77 11.74 -22.51
N LEU A 459 -29.27 12.61 -23.39
CA LEU A 459 -30.35 13.54 -23.08
C LEU A 459 -31.73 12.86 -22.96
N THR A 460 -31.95 11.78 -23.72
CA THR A 460 -33.23 11.06 -23.75
C THR A 460 -33.27 9.84 -22.83
N GLY A 461 -32.14 9.45 -22.23
CA GLY A 461 -32.03 8.30 -21.34
C GLY A 461 -32.19 6.94 -22.06
N LYS A 462 -32.09 6.90 -23.39
CA LYS A 462 -32.18 5.65 -24.17
C LYS A 462 -30.86 4.87 -24.09
N PRO A 463 -30.87 3.56 -23.79
CA PRO A 463 -29.64 2.77 -23.66
C PRO A 463 -28.89 2.68 -25.00
N GLN A 464 -27.58 2.90 -24.98
CA GLN A 464 -26.68 2.64 -26.09
C GLN A 464 -26.20 1.18 -25.98
N HIS A 465 -26.90 0.23 -26.60
CA HIS A 465 -26.36 -1.10 -26.81
C HIS A 465 -26.31 -1.46 -28.29
N GLY A 466 -25.16 -2.01 -28.68
CA GLY A 466 -24.89 -2.81 -29.88
C GLY A 466 -25.75 -2.54 -31.11
N SER A 467 -25.15 -1.87 -32.10
CA SER A 467 -25.72 -1.50 -33.40
C SER A 467 -26.75 -0.36 -33.33
N ASN A 468 -26.35 0.79 -33.88
CA ASN A 468 -27.22 1.78 -34.48
C ASN A 468 -28.58 2.02 -33.80
N SER A 469 -28.60 2.71 -32.66
CA SER A 469 -29.73 3.60 -32.40
C SER A 469 -29.63 4.76 -33.41
N ASP A 470 -30.02 4.50 -34.66
CA ASP A 470 -29.98 5.48 -35.74
C ASP A 470 -31.09 6.50 -35.48
N PHE A 471 -30.80 7.49 -34.64
CA PHE A 471 -31.58 8.70 -34.56
C PHE A 471 -31.76 9.23 -35.99
N SER A 472 -32.99 9.59 -36.33
CA SER A 472 -33.34 10.15 -37.63
C SER A 472 -32.53 11.42 -37.90
N ARG A 473 -32.48 11.84 -39.17
CA ARG A 473 -31.74 13.05 -39.54
C ARG A 473 -32.39 14.28 -38.91
N GLU A 474 -33.70 14.24 -38.75
CA GLU A 474 -34.57 15.23 -38.15
C GLU A 474 -34.26 15.38 -36.65
N GLU A 475 -34.26 14.28 -35.89
CA GLU A 475 -33.88 14.28 -34.46
C GLU A 475 -32.46 14.82 -34.23
N ARG A 476 -31.52 14.50 -35.14
CA ARG A 476 -30.15 15.04 -35.09
C ARG A 476 -30.07 16.52 -35.44
N ALA A 477 -30.98 17.04 -36.27
CA ALA A 477 -31.03 18.46 -36.63
C ALA A 477 -31.56 19.31 -35.46
N GLU A 478 -32.43 18.73 -34.63
CA GLU A 478 -32.98 19.34 -33.43
C GLU A 478 -31.97 19.51 -32.29
N LEU A 479 -30.84 18.78 -32.34
CA LEU A 479 -29.69 18.96 -31.44
C LEU A 479 -28.67 19.92 -32.05
N LEU A 480 -28.50 21.07 -31.40
CA LEU A 480 -27.54 22.11 -31.77
C LEU A 480 -26.35 22.12 -30.81
N VAL A 481 -25.14 21.95 -31.34
CA VAL A 481 -23.88 22.21 -30.62
C VAL A 481 -23.58 23.70 -30.76
N LEU A 482 -23.60 24.43 -29.64
CA LEU A 482 -23.45 25.87 -29.64
C LEU A 482 -22.10 26.30 -30.22
N GLN A 483 -22.17 27.27 -31.13
CA GLN A 483 -21.01 27.85 -31.82
C GLN A 483 -20.13 26.82 -32.57
N ASN A 484 -20.62 25.60 -32.74
CA ASN A 484 -19.86 24.48 -33.32
C ASN A 484 -18.52 24.22 -32.60
N ARG A 485 -18.44 24.41 -31.27
CA ARG A 485 -17.19 24.35 -30.50
C ARG A 485 -17.06 23.06 -29.68
N LEU A 486 -15.88 22.46 -29.75
CA LEU A 486 -15.38 21.42 -28.85
C LEU A 486 -14.38 22.05 -27.89
N HIS A 487 -14.64 22.04 -26.58
CA HIS A 487 -13.72 22.62 -25.59
C HIS A 487 -12.86 21.52 -24.95
N TRP A 488 -11.56 21.54 -25.19
CA TRP A 488 -10.65 20.45 -24.85
C TRP A 488 -10.16 20.51 -23.41
N HIS A 489 -9.98 19.32 -22.83
CA HIS A 489 -9.43 19.12 -21.50
C HIS A 489 -8.37 18.03 -21.50
N MET A 490 -7.51 18.05 -20.48
CA MET A 490 -6.43 17.07 -20.31
C MET A 490 -6.68 16.07 -19.18
N VAL A 491 -7.58 16.43 -18.25
CA VAL A 491 -7.80 15.69 -17.01
C VAL A 491 -9.29 15.50 -16.76
N CYS A 492 -9.68 14.27 -16.43
CA CYS A 492 -10.99 13.93 -15.87
C CYS A 492 -10.77 13.16 -14.56
N ARG A 493 -11.54 13.46 -13.52
CA ARG A 493 -11.45 12.80 -12.22
C ARG A 493 -12.78 12.19 -11.86
N ILE A 494 -12.82 10.89 -11.58
CA ILE A 494 -14.07 10.17 -11.30
C ILE A 494 -14.11 9.84 -9.82
N ASN A 495 -15.15 10.27 -9.12
CA ASN A 495 -15.38 9.95 -7.72
C ASN A 495 -16.12 8.62 -7.62
N TYR A 496 -15.67 7.76 -6.71
CA TYR A 496 -16.30 6.48 -6.46
C TYR A 496 -16.24 6.11 -4.98
N THR A 497 -17.15 5.23 -4.59
CA THR A 497 -17.13 4.61 -3.27
C THR A 497 -16.34 3.32 -3.37
N THR A 498 -15.24 3.26 -2.63
CA THR A 498 -14.46 2.02 -2.45
C THR A 498 -15.27 0.96 -1.73
N TYR A 499 -14.92 -0.30 -1.90
CA TYR A 499 -15.59 -1.42 -1.23
C TYR A 499 -15.60 -1.25 0.30
N ASP A 500 -14.58 -0.65 0.93
CA ASP A 500 -14.56 -0.36 2.37
C ASP A 500 -15.34 0.91 2.77
N VAL A 501 -16.31 1.31 1.94
CA VAL A 501 -17.27 2.41 2.15
C VAL A 501 -16.57 3.75 2.37
N ARG A 502 -15.47 3.99 1.65
CA ARG A 502 -14.76 5.27 1.63
C ARG A 502 -14.87 5.93 0.28
N HIS A 503 -14.89 7.26 0.26
CA HIS A 503 -14.74 8.02 -0.96
C HIS A 503 -13.31 7.95 -1.48
N ALA A 504 -13.16 7.65 -2.76
CA ALA A 504 -11.91 7.72 -3.51
C ALA A 504 -12.15 8.41 -4.86
N GLN A 505 -11.05 8.73 -5.55
CA GLN A 505 -11.09 9.44 -6.82
C GLN A 505 -10.00 8.94 -7.76
N ASP A 506 -10.40 8.49 -8.94
CA ASP A 506 -9.48 8.11 -10.01
C ASP A 506 -9.22 9.31 -10.91
N THR A 507 -8.08 9.31 -11.60
CA THR A 507 -7.66 10.42 -12.44
C THR A 507 -7.24 9.90 -13.81
N ILE A 508 -7.96 10.33 -14.84
CA ILE A 508 -7.62 10.13 -16.25
C ILE A 508 -6.83 11.35 -16.68
N ASN A 509 -5.59 11.17 -17.13
CA ASN A 509 -4.70 12.26 -17.55
C ASN A 509 -4.03 11.95 -18.88
N LEU A 510 -4.44 12.67 -19.93
CA LEU A 510 -3.91 12.48 -21.29
C LEU A 510 -2.45 12.94 -21.44
N ARG A 511 -1.96 13.88 -20.63
CA ARG A 511 -0.55 14.34 -20.67
C ARG A 511 0.41 13.29 -20.13
N ARG A 512 -0.04 12.47 -19.18
CA ARG A 512 0.78 11.47 -18.49
C ARG A 512 0.59 10.05 -19.04
N GLY A 513 -0.21 9.87 -20.09
CA GLY A 513 -0.54 8.54 -20.63
C GLY A 513 -1.42 7.69 -19.69
N GLN A 514 -1.99 8.30 -18.64
CA GLN A 514 -2.91 7.64 -17.71
C GLN A 514 -4.32 7.69 -18.28
N SER A 515 -4.56 6.98 -19.39
CA SER A 515 -5.80 7.09 -20.14
C SER A 515 -6.51 5.77 -20.40
N ASP A 516 -5.99 4.66 -19.90
CA ASP A 516 -6.67 3.37 -19.96
C ASP A 516 -7.74 3.28 -18.86
N ILE A 517 -8.93 2.82 -19.24
CA ILE A 517 -10.09 2.65 -18.36
C ILE A 517 -10.63 1.23 -18.48
N MET A 518 -11.16 0.73 -17.37
CA MET A 518 -11.85 -0.54 -17.25
C MET A 518 -13.28 -0.28 -16.78
N ILE A 519 -14.26 -0.87 -17.44
CA ILE A 519 -15.68 -0.74 -17.09
C ILE A 519 -16.34 -2.12 -17.06
N PRO A 520 -17.43 -2.31 -16.28
CA PRO A 520 -18.21 -3.53 -16.34
C PRO A 520 -18.70 -3.80 -17.76
N SER A 521 -18.52 -5.04 -18.24
CA SER A 521 -19.12 -5.49 -19.48
C SER A 521 -20.63 -5.52 -19.34
N VAL A 522 -21.34 -5.20 -20.42
CA VAL A 522 -22.81 -5.29 -20.50
C VAL A 522 -23.27 -6.57 -21.20
N GLU A 523 -22.33 -7.48 -21.47
CA GLU A 523 -22.62 -8.77 -22.12
C GLU A 523 -23.17 -9.80 -21.12
N ASP A 524 -23.75 -10.88 -21.67
CA ASP A 524 -24.50 -11.91 -20.95
C ASP A 524 -23.68 -12.45 -19.75
N PRO A 525 -24.30 -12.72 -18.58
CA PRO A 525 -23.58 -13.14 -17.37
C PRO A 525 -22.95 -14.54 -17.46
N THR A 526 -23.05 -15.19 -18.63
CA THR A 526 -22.34 -16.43 -18.98
C THR A 526 -20.93 -16.18 -19.50
N ASP A 527 -20.58 -14.93 -19.80
CA ASP A 527 -19.25 -14.58 -20.25
C ASP A 527 -18.21 -14.69 -19.13
N THR A 528 -17.07 -15.31 -19.44
CA THR A 528 -16.02 -15.59 -18.45
C THR A 528 -15.30 -14.33 -17.97
N HIS A 529 -15.38 -13.22 -18.72
CA HIS A 529 -14.64 -11.99 -18.40
C HIS A 529 -15.58 -10.78 -18.20
N PRO A 530 -15.67 -10.22 -16.98
CA PRO A 530 -16.73 -9.26 -16.62
C PRO A 530 -16.43 -7.81 -16.98
N TYR A 531 -15.36 -7.51 -17.72
CA TYR A 531 -14.92 -6.13 -17.99
C TYR A 531 -14.70 -5.83 -19.48
N TRP A 532 -14.83 -4.55 -19.83
CA TRP A 532 -14.37 -3.98 -21.09
C TRP A 532 -13.24 -2.99 -20.84
N TYR A 533 -12.31 -2.94 -21.81
CA TYR A 533 -11.14 -2.07 -21.76
C TYR A 533 -11.17 -1.05 -22.88
N ALA A 534 -10.85 0.20 -22.53
CA ALA A 534 -10.74 1.27 -23.50
C ALA A 534 -9.61 2.24 -23.13
N ARG A 535 -9.07 2.90 -24.15
CA ARG A 535 -8.13 4.01 -23.99
C ARG A 535 -8.82 5.32 -24.32
N VAL A 536 -8.86 6.26 -23.38
CA VAL A 536 -9.32 7.62 -23.60
C VAL A 536 -8.30 8.35 -24.49
N ILE A 537 -8.78 8.84 -25.63
CA ILE A 537 -7.97 9.57 -26.62
C ILE A 537 -8.13 11.07 -26.42
N LYS A 538 -9.35 11.54 -26.15
CA LYS A 538 -9.68 12.95 -25.93
C LYS A 538 -10.72 13.12 -24.83
N ILE A 539 -10.62 14.24 -24.13
CA ILE A 539 -11.57 14.70 -23.11
C ILE A 539 -12.01 16.09 -23.54
N PHE A 540 -13.32 16.32 -23.63
CA PHE A 540 -13.85 17.63 -24.00
C PHE A 540 -15.26 17.82 -23.47
N HIS A 541 -15.71 19.07 -23.47
CA HIS A 541 -17.12 19.39 -23.25
C HIS A 541 -17.69 20.15 -24.44
N VAL A 542 -19.01 20.04 -24.58
CA VAL A 542 -19.82 20.79 -25.55
C VAL A 542 -21.01 21.41 -24.85
N ASN A 543 -21.46 22.57 -25.31
CA ASN A 543 -22.71 23.16 -24.86
C ASN A 543 -23.78 22.91 -25.92
N VAL A 544 -24.90 22.32 -25.54
CA VAL A 544 -25.95 21.89 -26.45
C VAL A 544 -27.28 22.54 -26.15
N LEU A 545 -28.08 22.72 -27.19
CA LEU A 545 -29.51 23.03 -27.13
C LEU A 545 -30.28 21.91 -27.82
N HIS A 546 -31.37 21.46 -27.19
CA HIS A 546 -32.23 20.40 -27.74
C HIS A 546 -33.69 20.86 -27.73
N ALA A 547 -34.23 21.09 -28.92
CA ALA A 547 -35.55 21.71 -29.10
C ALA A 547 -36.72 20.88 -28.50
N PRO A 548 -36.81 19.55 -28.69
CA PRO A 548 -37.90 18.73 -28.15
C PRO A 548 -37.96 18.69 -26.63
N SER A 549 -36.81 18.77 -25.96
CA SER A 549 -36.75 18.76 -24.50
C SER A 549 -37.18 20.10 -23.86
N ARG A 550 -37.56 21.11 -24.67
CA ARG A 550 -37.86 22.49 -24.21
C ARG A 550 -36.74 23.11 -23.37
N ILE A 551 -35.50 22.67 -23.59
CA ILE A 551 -34.33 23.21 -22.92
C ILE A 551 -34.00 24.55 -23.56
N THR A 552 -34.38 25.64 -22.88
CA THR A 552 -34.15 27.02 -23.34
C THR A 552 -32.77 27.56 -22.98
N MET A 553 -32.07 26.90 -22.05
CA MET A 553 -30.73 27.28 -21.60
C MET A 553 -29.69 26.27 -22.07
N PRO A 554 -28.52 26.73 -22.55
CA PRO A 554 -27.41 25.86 -22.92
C PRO A 554 -27.10 24.81 -21.84
N GLN A 555 -27.16 23.53 -22.18
CA GLN A 555 -26.75 22.46 -21.29
C GLN A 555 -25.34 22.02 -21.64
N ARG A 556 -24.46 21.97 -20.65
CA ARG A 556 -23.12 21.41 -20.81
C ARG A 556 -23.19 19.88 -20.81
N GLN A 557 -22.48 19.26 -21.75
CA GLN A 557 -22.28 17.82 -21.83
C GLN A 557 -20.79 17.52 -21.90
N ASP A 558 -20.32 16.70 -20.96
CA ASP A 558 -18.92 16.28 -20.84
C ASP A 558 -18.73 14.92 -21.51
N VAL A 559 -17.68 14.78 -22.32
CA VAL A 559 -17.50 13.64 -23.22
C VAL A 559 -16.07 13.08 -23.09
N LEU A 560 -15.99 11.76 -22.92
CA LEU A 560 -14.76 10.99 -23.08
C LEU A 560 -14.79 10.29 -24.44
N PHE A 561 -13.85 10.62 -25.32
CA PHE A 561 -13.69 9.93 -26.59
C PHE A 561 -12.67 8.81 -26.44
N VAL A 562 -13.11 7.58 -26.67
CA VAL A 562 -12.35 6.37 -26.33
C VAL A 562 -12.11 5.48 -27.54
N ARG A 563 -10.97 4.77 -27.52
CA ARG A 563 -10.68 3.63 -28.37
C ARG A 563 -10.89 2.36 -27.57
N TRP A 564 -11.89 1.58 -27.93
CA TRP A 564 -12.07 0.23 -27.40
C TRP A 564 -10.88 -0.63 -27.80
N LEU A 565 -10.30 -1.35 -26.85
CA LEU A 565 -9.13 -2.21 -27.08
C LEU A 565 -9.52 -3.60 -27.62
N GLY A 566 -10.82 -3.86 -27.78
CA GLY A 566 -11.35 -5.18 -28.11
C GLY A 566 -11.39 -6.06 -26.86
N ARG A 567 -11.97 -7.25 -27.00
CA ARG A 567 -11.52 -8.40 -26.22
C ARG A 567 -10.17 -8.85 -26.74
#